data_AF-A0A2T2TYS5-F1
#
_entry.id   AF-A0A2T2TYS5-F1
#
_cell.length_a   1.000
_cell.length_b   1.000
_cell.length_c   1.000
_cell.angle_alpha   90.00
_cell.angle_beta   90.00
_cell.angle_gamma   90.00
#
_symmetry.space_group_name_H-M   'P 1'
#
loop_
_entity.id
_entity.type
_entity.pdbx_description
1 polymer ?
#
loop_
_entity_poly.entity_id
_entity_poly.type
_entity_poly.pdbx_seq_one_letter_code
_entity_poly.pdbx_strand_id
1 'polypeptide(L)' 'MSEPSTGPGAPCLSGCGSEATAYPADWVREDKFWPSVRRVNDTYGDRNLFCACPPTDAYEADEEDELEAALDTA' A
#
# COMPACT_ATOMS: atom_id res chain seq x y z
N MET A 1 15.72 15.43 33.98
CA MET A 1 15.03 16.43 33.13
C MET A 1 15.45 16.19 31.68
N SER A 2 14.79 15.39 30.87
CA SER A 2 13.63 14.53 31.10
C SER A 2 13.87 13.30 30.24
N GLU A 3 13.83 12.14 30.90
CA GLU A 3 13.96 10.83 30.27
C GLU A 3 12.91 10.68 29.16
N PRO A 4 13.22 10.01 28.04
CA PRO A 4 12.21 9.66 27.06
C PRO A 4 11.23 8.72 27.75
N SER A 5 10.00 9.20 27.95
CA SER A 5 8.93 8.47 28.61
C SER A 5 8.46 7.33 27.71
N THR A 6 9.20 6.22 27.71
CA THR A 6 8.67 4.90 27.41
C THR A 6 7.75 4.52 28.58
N GLY A 7 6.58 5.15 28.62
CA GLY A 7 5.42 4.54 29.28
C GLY A 7 4.98 3.31 28.48
N PRO A 8 4.14 2.43 29.05
CA PRO A 8 3.59 1.31 28.30
C PRO A 8 2.68 1.85 27.17
N GLY A 9 3.22 2.02 25.95
CA GLY A 9 2.43 2.49 24.79
C GLY A 9 3.14 3.36 23.72
N ALA A 10 4.46 3.36 23.59
CA ALA A 10 5.13 3.99 22.44
C ALA A 10 5.12 3.09 21.19
N PRO A 11 5.17 3.63 19.96
CA PRO A 11 4.31 4.63 19.33
C PRO A 11 3.45 3.98 18.20
N CYS A 12 2.31 4.57 17.84
CA CYS A 12 1.66 4.22 16.58
C CYS A 12 2.52 4.77 15.43
N LEU A 13 3.49 3.96 14.95
CA LEU A 13 4.46 4.30 13.90
C LEU A 13 3.78 4.66 12.56
N SER A 14 2.54 4.22 12.38
CA SER A 14 1.51 4.83 11.55
C SER A 14 0.41 5.32 12.49
N GLY A 15 0.21 6.64 12.59
CA GLY A 15 -0.67 7.25 13.59
C GLY A 15 -2.04 6.57 13.72
N CYS A 16 -2.53 6.50 14.96
CA CYS A 16 -3.93 6.33 15.37
C CYS A 16 -4.89 5.79 14.29
N GLY A 17 -5.24 4.49 14.35
CA GLY A 17 -6.41 3.92 13.68
C GLY A 17 -6.45 3.96 12.15
N SER A 18 -6.90 2.88 11.52
CA SER A 18 -7.23 2.88 10.09
C SER A 18 -8.22 3.99 9.72
N GLU A 19 -9.12 4.36 10.64
CA GLU A 19 -10.12 5.40 10.44
C GLU A 19 -9.53 6.79 10.24
N ALA A 20 -8.57 7.23 11.06
CA ALA A 20 -7.98 8.56 10.91
C ALA A 20 -7.05 8.67 9.69
N THR A 21 -6.47 7.55 9.25
CA THR A 21 -5.65 7.51 8.01
C THR A 21 -6.52 7.48 6.76
N ALA A 22 -7.64 6.76 6.80
CA ALA A 22 -8.56 6.67 5.66
C ALA A 22 -9.47 7.90 5.53
N TYR A 23 -9.85 8.54 6.64
CA TYR A 23 -10.76 9.68 6.67
C TYR A 23 -10.19 10.81 7.52
N PRO A 24 -9.21 11.57 6.99
CA PRO A 24 -8.55 12.64 7.73
C PRO A 24 -9.43 13.88 7.94
N ALA A 25 -10.52 14.03 7.19
CA ALA A 25 -11.46 15.13 7.29
C ALA A 25 -12.90 14.62 7.04
N ASP A 26 -13.89 15.24 7.69
CA ASP A 26 -15.27 14.74 7.68
C ASP A 26 -15.91 14.69 6.28
N TRP A 27 -15.54 15.61 5.38
CA TRP A 27 -16.04 15.65 4.00
C TRP A 27 -15.53 14.51 3.12
N VAL A 28 -14.42 13.86 3.50
CA VAL A 28 -13.85 12.70 2.79
C VAL A 28 -14.72 11.45 2.99
N ARG A 29 -15.67 11.48 3.94
CA ARG A 29 -16.65 10.40 4.15
C ARG A 29 -17.80 10.43 3.14
N GLU A 30 -18.19 11.61 2.69
CA GLU A 30 -19.23 11.79 1.68
C GLU A 30 -18.68 11.49 0.27
N ASP A 31 -17.49 12.02 -0.04
CA ASP A 31 -16.81 11.83 -1.33
C ASP A 31 -15.38 11.32 -1.14
N LYS A 32 -15.22 9.98 -1.20
CA LYS A 32 -13.94 9.31 -1.00
C LYS A 32 -13.23 9.02 -2.32
N PHE A 33 -12.12 9.71 -2.58
CA PHE A 33 -11.18 9.34 -3.65
C PHE A 33 -10.11 8.35 -3.15
N TRP A 34 -9.97 7.22 -3.84
CA TRP A 34 -8.93 6.22 -3.56
C TRP A 34 -7.75 6.38 -4.52
N PRO A 35 -6.51 6.58 -4.02
CA PRO A 35 -5.35 6.53 -4.87
C PRO A 35 -5.17 5.11 -5.41
N SER A 36 -4.96 4.97 -6.72
CA SER A 36 -4.76 3.67 -7.37
C SER A 36 -3.49 2.95 -6.94
N VAL A 37 -2.49 3.71 -6.47
CA VAL A 37 -1.19 3.20 -6.02
C VAL A 37 -0.75 3.88 -4.73
N ARG A 38 0.10 3.19 -3.97
CA ARG A 38 0.81 3.79 -2.83
C ARG A 38 1.91 4.74 -3.32
N ARG A 39 2.61 5.37 -2.37
CA ARG A 39 3.76 6.23 -2.65
C ARG A 39 4.77 5.51 -3.56
N VAL A 40 5.10 6.15 -4.69
CA VAL A 40 6.09 5.67 -5.67
C VAL A 40 7.51 5.74 -5.09
N ASN A 41 8.35 4.76 -5.44
CA ASN A 41 9.76 4.72 -5.10
C ASN A 41 10.62 5.33 -6.22
N ASP A 42 11.08 6.55 -5.99
CA ASP A 42 11.84 7.36 -6.94
C ASP A 42 13.21 6.74 -7.28
N THR A 43 14.00 6.42 -6.26
CA THR A 43 15.34 5.83 -6.41
C THR A 43 15.33 4.49 -7.17
N TYR A 44 14.28 3.70 -7.02
CA TYR A 44 14.15 2.45 -7.78
C TYR A 44 13.91 2.72 -9.27
N GLY A 45 13.07 3.71 -9.60
CA GLY A 45 12.84 4.14 -10.98
C GLY A 45 14.11 4.65 -11.66
N ASP A 46 14.92 5.44 -10.95
CA ASP A 46 16.18 5.98 -11.50
C ASP A 46 17.24 4.90 -11.78
N ARG A 47 17.26 3.84 -10.96
CA ARG A 47 18.23 2.75 -11.09
C ARG A 47 17.81 1.67 -12.07
N ASN A 48 16.51 1.59 -12.38
CA ASN A 48 15.91 0.50 -13.12
C ASN A 48 14.91 1.04 -14.15
N LEU A 49 15.47 1.66 -15.19
CA LEU A 49 14.73 2.42 -16.19
C LEU A 49 13.97 1.49 -17.16
N PHE A 50 12.65 1.41 -17.00
CA PHE A 50 11.73 0.78 -17.94
C PHE A 50 10.82 1.86 -18.56
N CYS A 51 11.00 2.13 -19.86
CA CYS A 51 10.26 3.18 -20.59
C CYS A 51 9.36 2.62 -21.70
N ALA A 52 9.16 1.31 -21.74
CA ALA A 52 8.24 0.64 -22.64
C ALA A 52 7.20 -0.14 -21.81
N CYS A 53 6.03 -0.37 -22.38
CA CYS A 53 5.05 -1.24 -21.75
C CYS A 53 5.66 -2.63 -21.55
N PRO A 54 5.52 -3.24 -20.35
CA PRO A 54 5.88 -4.63 -20.17
C PRO A 54 5.01 -5.52 -21.09
N PRO A 55 5.47 -6.73 -21.44
CA PRO A 55 4.69 -7.66 -22.25
C PRO A 55 3.34 -7.96 -21.59
N THR A 56 2.33 -8.32 -22.38
CA THR A 56 0.96 -8.59 -21.90
C THR A 56 0.92 -9.69 -20.85
N ASP A 57 1.77 -10.72 -20.97
CA ASP A 57 1.89 -11.81 -19.99
C ASP A 57 2.21 -11.29 -18.57
N ALA A 58 2.91 -10.17 -18.44
CA ALA A 58 3.23 -9.57 -17.14
C ALA A 58 2.00 -8.99 -16.41
N TYR A 59 0.87 -8.86 -17.11
CA TYR A 59 -0.42 -8.47 -16.54
C TYR A 59 -1.35 -9.68 -16.34
N GLU A 60 -1.06 -10.82 -16.97
CA GLU A 60 -1.84 -12.06 -16.86
C GLU A 60 -1.34 -12.95 -15.71
N ALA A 61 -0.11 -12.75 -15.22
CA ALA A 61 0.44 -13.49 -14.08
C ALA A 61 -0.40 -13.37 -12.80
N ASP A 62 -1.15 -12.27 -12.64
CA ASP A 62 -2.10 -12.11 -11.52
C ASP A 62 -3.30 -13.10 -11.62
N GLU A 63 -3.64 -13.61 -12.82
CA GLU A 63 -4.72 -14.58 -13.05
C GLU A 63 -4.23 -16.04 -12.91
N GLU A 64 -2.97 -16.32 -13.28
CA GLU A 64 -2.38 -17.67 -13.25
C GLU A 64 -2.10 -18.15 -11.82
N ASP A 65 -1.64 -17.27 -10.92
CA ASP A 65 -1.43 -17.57 -9.50
C ASP A 65 -2.77 -17.81 -8.76
N GLU A 66 -3.84 -17.07 -9.12
CA GLU A 66 -5.19 -17.31 -8.60
C GLU A 66 -5.79 -18.61 -9.16
N LEU A 67 -5.49 -18.95 -10.42
CA LEU A 67 -5.93 -20.18 -11.06
C LEU A 67 -5.19 -21.41 -10.48
N GLU A 68 -3.88 -21.34 -10.24
CA GLU A 68 -3.13 -22.42 -9.58
C GLU A 68 -3.58 -22.61 -8.13
N ALA A 69 -3.82 -21.52 -7.39
CA ALA A 69 -4.38 -21.60 -6.03
C ALA A 69 -5.81 -22.17 -6.00
N ALA A 70 -6.62 -21.90 -7.03
CA ALA A 70 -7.97 -22.46 -7.17
C ALA A 70 -7.97 -23.94 -7.58
N LEU A 71 -6.99 -24.40 -8.35
CA LEU A 71 -6.87 -25.82 -8.74
C LEU A 71 -6.20 -26.70 -7.68
N ASP A 72 -5.33 -26.17 -6.81
CA ASP A 72 -4.66 -26.95 -5.75
C ASP A 72 -5.58 -27.26 -4.53
N THR A 73 -6.79 -26.69 -4.51
CA THR A 73 -7.85 -27.02 -3.52
C THR A 73 -8.88 -28.04 -4.05
N ALA A 74 -8.67 -28.63 -5.24
CA ALA A 74 -9.52 -29.68 -5.81
C ALA A 74 -9.04 -31.10 -5.49
#